data_AF-A0A7J7U923-F1
#
_entry.id   AF-A0A7J7U923-F1
#
_cell.length_a   1.000
_cell.length_b   1.000
_cell.length_c   1.000
_cell.angle_alpha   90.00
_cell.angle_beta   90.00
_cell.angle_gamma   90.00
#
_symmetry.space_group_name_H-M   'P 1'
#
loop_
_entity.id
_entity.type
_entity.pdbx_description
1 polymer ?
#
loop_
_entity_poly.entity_id
_entity_poly.type
_entity_poly.pdbx_seq_one_letter_code
_entity_poly.pdbx_strand_id
1 'polypeptide(L)'
;MSGRGAGGFPLPPLSPGGGAAAFRPMGPAGPAAQYQRPGMSPGSRMPMAGLQVGPPTGSPFGTAAPLRPGMPPTMMDPFRKRLLVPQAQPPMPAQRRGLKRRKMADKVLPQRIRELVPESQAYMDLLAFERKLDQTIARKRMEIQEAIKKPLTQKRKLRIYISNTFSPSKAEGDSAGTAGTPGGTPSGDKVASWELRVEGKLLDDPSKQKRKFSSFFKSLVIELDKELYGPDNHLVEWHRMPTTQETDGFQVKRPGDLNVKCTLLLMLDHQPPQYKLDPRLARLLGVHTQTRAAIMQALWLYIKHNQLQDGHEREYINCNRYFRQIFSCGRLRFSEIPMKLAGLLQHPDPIVINHVISVDPNDQKKTACYDIDVEVDDPLKAQMSNFLASTTNQQEIASLDVKIHETIESINQLKTQRDFMLSFSTDPQDFIQEWLRSQRRDLKIITDVIGNPEEERRAAFYHQPWAQEAVGRHIFAKVQQRRQELEQVLGIRLT
;
A
#
# COMPACT_ATOMS: atom_id res chain seq x y z
N MET A 1 -51.72 43.16 -30.45
CA MET A 1 -51.07 41.83 -30.34
C MET A 1 -50.23 41.81 -29.06
N SER A 2 -49.99 40.61 -28.49
CA SER A 2 -49.35 40.38 -27.17
C SER A 2 -47.88 40.82 -27.10
N GLY A 3 -47.27 41.12 -25.94
CA GLY A 3 -47.78 41.13 -24.55
C GLY A 3 -46.73 41.66 -23.54
N ARG A 4 -47.18 42.01 -22.31
CA ARG A 4 -46.40 42.57 -21.17
C ARG A 4 -45.44 41.52 -20.54
N GLY A 5 -44.47 41.82 -19.65
CA GLY A 5 -44.04 43.08 -19.00
C GLY A 5 -44.20 43.03 -17.45
N ALA A 6 -43.07 43.12 -16.69
CA ALA A 6 -42.94 42.90 -15.21
C ALA A 6 -43.25 41.44 -14.73
N GLY A 7 -42.98 40.98 -13.50
CA GLY A 7 -42.36 41.51 -12.25
C GLY A 7 -42.43 40.44 -11.12
N GLY A 8 -41.91 40.57 -9.90
CA GLY A 8 -41.04 41.58 -9.29
C GLY A 8 -41.01 41.55 -7.73
N PHE A 9 -40.16 40.72 -7.10
CA PHE A 9 -40.03 40.50 -5.62
C PHE A 9 -41.28 39.90 -4.93
N PRO A 10 -41.29 39.45 -3.64
CA PRO A 10 -40.25 39.51 -2.58
C PRO A 10 -39.89 38.16 -1.87
N LEU A 11 -39.06 38.25 -0.82
CA LEU A 11 -38.68 37.17 0.12
C LEU A 11 -39.60 37.11 1.37
N PRO A 12 -39.69 35.97 2.08
CA PRO A 12 -40.38 35.86 3.37
C PRO A 12 -39.53 36.37 4.57
N PRO A 13 -40.15 36.72 5.72
CA PRO A 13 -39.49 37.47 6.81
C PRO A 13 -38.88 36.62 7.93
N LEU A 14 -38.00 37.27 8.72
CA LEU A 14 -37.49 36.81 10.02
C LEU A 14 -38.16 37.60 11.17
N SER A 15 -38.42 36.95 12.30
CA SER A 15 -38.84 37.59 13.56
C SER A 15 -38.61 36.66 14.78
N PRO A 16 -38.53 37.19 16.02
CA PRO A 16 -37.42 36.80 16.90
C PRO A 16 -37.81 36.17 18.26
N GLY A 17 -36.79 35.61 18.91
CA GLY A 17 -36.81 35.06 20.27
C GLY A 17 -35.99 33.76 20.34
N GLY A 18 -35.23 33.45 21.39
CA GLY A 18 -35.03 34.18 22.65
C GLY A 18 -35.13 33.22 23.84
N GLY A 19 -34.00 32.68 24.30
CA GLY A 19 -33.99 31.76 25.45
C GLY A 19 -32.71 30.95 25.56
N ALA A 20 -31.88 31.25 26.56
CA ALA A 20 -30.76 30.40 26.94
C ALA A 20 -31.21 29.43 28.05
N ALA A 21 -30.94 28.14 27.88
CA ALA A 21 -31.14 27.13 28.91
C ALA A 21 -29.99 26.13 28.87
N ALA A 22 -29.12 26.17 29.89
CA ALA A 22 -28.10 25.16 30.10
C ALA A 22 -28.68 24.02 30.96
N PHE A 23 -28.38 22.76 30.61
CA PHE A 23 -28.56 21.64 31.52
C PHE A 23 -27.33 20.74 31.58
N ARG A 24 -27.04 20.23 32.78
CA ARG A 24 -25.86 19.44 33.12
C ARG A 24 -26.04 17.95 32.77
N PRO A 25 -24.93 17.20 32.56
CA PRO A 25 -24.98 15.74 32.52
C PRO A 25 -25.22 15.15 33.92
N MET A 26 -25.94 14.03 33.97
CA MET A 26 -25.93 13.10 35.10
C MET A 26 -26.05 11.64 34.64
N GLY A 27 -25.05 10.83 34.99
CA GLY A 27 -25.31 9.50 35.58
C GLY A 27 -25.36 9.63 37.11
N PRO A 28 -25.28 8.54 37.91
CA PRO A 28 -24.65 7.26 37.56
C PRO A 28 -25.32 5.97 38.14
N ALA A 29 -24.60 4.84 37.98
CA ALA A 29 -24.45 3.73 38.95
C ALA A 29 -25.57 2.65 39.19
N GLY A 30 -25.42 1.52 38.48
CA GLY A 30 -25.35 0.15 39.08
C GLY A 30 -26.63 -0.56 39.58
N PRO A 31 -26.49 -1.74 40.23
CA PRO A 31 -25.71 -2.89 39.73
C PRO A 31 -26.34 -4.30 39.97
N ALA A 32 -25.99 -5.25 39.08
CA ALA A 32 -25.73 -6.70 39.27
C ALA A 32 -26.65 -7.68 40.09
N ALA A 33 -26.73 -8.93 39.56
CA ALA A 33 -26.90 -10.22 40.28
C ALA A 33 -28.32 -10.57 40.86
N GLN A 34 -28.76 -11.84 41.05
CA GLN A 34 -28.29 -13.20 40.65
C GLN A 34 -29.39 -14.29 40.92
N TYR A 35 -29.18 -15.54 40.42
CA TYR A 35 -29.91 -16.80 40.72
C TYR A 35 -31.38 -16.93 40.18
N GLN A 36 -31.99 -18.12 39.97
CA GLN A 36 -31.75 -19.47 40.53
C GLN A 36 -31.97 -20.63 39.50
N ARG A 37 -31.98 -21.91 39.95
CA ARG A 37 -31.93 -23.22 39.22
C ARG A 37 -33.26 -24.02 39.41
N PRO A 38 -33.46 -25.29 38.94
CA PRO A 38 -32.89 -26.10 37.84
C PRO A 38 -33.99 -26.82 36.96
N GLY A 39 -33.61 -27.70 36.01
CA GLY A 39 -34.53 -28.60 35.27
C GLY A 39 -33.81 -29.79 34.59
N MET A 40 -34.51 -30.92 34.35
CA MET A 40 -33.94 -32.22 33.94
C MET A 40 -34.26 -32.63 32.48
N SER A 41 -33.48 -33.55 31.91
CA SER A 41 -33.68 -34.21 30.59
C SER A 41 -34.60 -35.46 30.69
N PRO A 42 -35.24 -35.96 29.61
CA PRO A 42 -34.60 -36.71 28.48
C PRO A 42 -35.21 -36.36 27.09
N GLY A 43 -34.83 -36.93 25.92
CA GLY A 43 -33.78 -37.89 25.53
C GLY A 43 -34.04 -38.47 24.11
N SER A 44 -33.11 -39.29 23.58
CA SER A 44 -33.08 -39.86 22.19
C SER A 44 -32.74 -38.84 21.08
N ARG A 45 -32.12 -39.21 19.93
CA ARG A 45 -31.70 -40.53 19.41
C ARG A 45 -30.43 -40.39 18.54
N MET A 46 -29.50 -41.34 18.61
CA MET A 46 -28.30 -41.42 17.74
C MET A 46 -28.57 -42.31 16.50
N PRO A 47 -27.76 -42.18 15.44
CA PRO A 47 -27.32 -43.31 14.62
C PRO A 47 -25.81 -43.59 14.77
N MET A 48 -25.39 -44.81 14.39
CA MET A 48 -24.09 -45.41 14.73
C MET A 48 -22.98 -45.21 13.68
N ALA A 49 -21.73 -45.42 14.11
CA ALA A 49 -20.56 -45.51 13.23
C ALA A 49 -20.50 -46.83 12.44
N GLY A 50 -19.85 -46.80 11.27
CA GLY A 50 -19.55 -47.99 10.46
C GLY A 50 -18.08 -48.40 10.53
N LEU A 51 -17.83 -49.70 10.62
CA LEU A 51 -16.49 -50.32 10.61
C LEU A 51 -16.19 -50.97 9.25
N GLN A 52 -15.00 -50.68 8.71
CA GLN A 52 -14.30 -51.48 7.68
C GLN A 52 -12.81 -51.16 7.85
N VAL A 53 -11.98 -52.02 8.44
CA VAL A 53 -11.50 -53.33 7.93
C VAL A 53 -10.66 -53.16 6.67
N GLY A 54 -9.35 -53.44 6.78
CA GLY A 54 -8.39 -53.42 5.68
C GLY A 54 -7.46 -54.65 5.68
N PRO A 55 -6.99 -55.13 4.52
CA PRO A 55 -6.04 -56.24 4.39
C PRO A 55 -4.56 -55.78 4.23
N PRO A 56 -3.55 -56.68 4.29
CA PRO A 56 -2.23 -56.34 4.86
C PRO A 56 -0.99 -56.73 4.01
N THR A 57 0.19 -56.66 4.67
CA THR A 57 1.54 -57.21 4.35
C THR A 57 2.45 -56.48 3.33
N GLY A 58 3.78 -56.59 3.55
CA GLY A 58 4.83 -56.07 2.64
C GLY A 58 6.11 -55.55 3.33
N SER A 59 7.07 -56.43 3.66
CA SER A 59 8.44 -56.13 4.18
C SER A 59 9.26 -57.44 4.23
N PRO A 60 10.62 -57.49 4.25
CA PRO A 60 11.64 -56.42 4.27
C PRO A 60 12.71 -56.57 3.13
N PHE A 61 13.98 -56.22 3.42
CA PHE A 61 15.24 -56.21 2.61
C PHE A 61 15.58 -54.86 1.90
N GLY A 62 16.79 -54.29 2.04
CA GLY A 62 17.91 -54.70 2.92
C GLY A 62 19.16 -53.79 2.90
N THR A 63 20.07 -54.05 3.84
CA THR A 63 21.53 -53.78 3.86
C THR A 63 22.13 -52.38 3.60
N ALA A 64 22.62 -51.79 4.71
CA ALA A 64 24.00 -51.31 4.94
C ALA A 64 24.61 -50.06 4.24
N ALA A 65 25.33 -49.29 5.08
CA ALA A 65 26.12 -48.07 4.82
C ALA A 65 27.56 -48.38 4.28
N PRO A 66 28.52 -47.43 4.07
CA PRO A 66 28.91 -46.35 5.01
C PRO A 66 29.38 -44.98 4.43
N LEU A 67 29.79 -44.12 5.37
CA LEU A 67 30.16 -42.69 5.29
C LEU A 67 31.52 -42.36 4.65
N ARG A 68 31.71 -41.10 4.20
CA ARG A 68 32.93 -40.28 4.47
C ARG A 68 32.56 -38.78 4.69
N PRO A 69 33.40 -37.97 5.38
CA PRO A 69 33.03 -36.61 5.83
C PRO A 69 33.94 -35.45 5.34
N GLY A 70 33.51 -34.18 5.52
CA GLY A 70 34.43 -33.06 5.80
C GLY A 70 34.17 -31.66 5.17
N MET A 71 33.66 -30.72 5.98
CA MET A 71 33.89 -29.24 5.95
C MET A 71 33.56 -28.43 4.66
N PRO A 72 33.63 -27.08 4.68
CA PRO A 72 32.88 -26.16 5.55
C PRO A 72 32.06 -25.12 4.73
N PRO A 73 31.10 -24.38 5.35
CA PRO A 73 30.28 -23.42 4.60
C PRO A 73 30.99 -22.08 4.33
N THR A 74 31.18 -21.74 3.05
CA THR A 74 31.49 -20.37 2.61
C THR A 74 30.21 -19.60 2.26
N MET A 75 30.15 -18.32 2.65
CA MET A 75 29.04 -17.44 2.29
C MET A 75 29.09 -17.09 0.80
N MET A 76 27.95 -17.00 0.13
CA MET A 76 27.85 -16.63 -1.29
C MET A 76 26.91 -15.43 -1.50
N ASP A 77 27.38 -14.48 -2.31
CA ASP A 77 26.66 -13.25 -2.65
C ASP A 77 25.38 -13.49 -3.48
N PRO A 78 24.28 -12.78 -3.18
CA PRO A 78 22.95 -13.06 -3.74
C PRO A 78 22.70 -12.46 -5.15
N PHE A 79 23.70 -12.41 -6.04
CA PHE A 79 23.59 -11.71 -7.34
C PHE A 79 24.09 -12.47 -8.59
N ARG A 80 23.75 -13.76 -8.75
CA ARG A 80 24.00 -14.47 -10.04
C ARG A 80 23.16 -15.74 -10.32
N LYS A 81 21.85 -15.60 -10.58
CA LYS A 81 21.06 -16.60 -11.35
C LYS A 81 20.01 -15.98 -12.27
N ARG A 82 20.18 -16.18 -13.57
CA ARG A 82 19.15 -16.15 -14.63
C ARG A 82 19.50 -17.29 -15.60
N LEU A 83 18.49 -17.89 -16.23
CA LEU A 83 18.56 -19.11 -17.06
C LEU A 83 18.82 -20.40 -16.26
N LEU A 84 17.72 -21.09 -15.92
CA LEU A 84 17.63 -22.54 -15.74
C LEU A 84 16.15 -22.93 -15.84
N VAL A 85 15.85 -24.07 -16.45
CA VAL A 85 14.47 -24.51 -16.74
C VAL A 85 13.86 -25.21 -15.51
N PRO A 86 12.58 -24.98 -15.15
CA PRO A 86 11.95 -25.69 -14.04
C PRO A 86 11.74 -27.17 -14.37
N GLN A 87 12.42 -28.06 -13.63
CA GLN A 87 12.13 -29.49 -13.64
C GLN A 87 10.88 -29.77 -12.79
N ALA A 88 9.94 -30.55 -13.31
CA ALA A 88 8.67 -30.82 -12.62
C ALA A 88 8.86 -31.79 -11.43
N GLN A 89 8.31 -31.42 -10.27
CA GLN A 89 8.05 -32.34 -9.15
C GLN A 89 6.53 -32.51 -8.98
N PRO A 90 6.04 -33.70 -8.58
CA PRO A 90 4.62 -33.95 -8.39
C PRO A 90 4.08 -33.24 -7.13
N PRO A 91 2.90 -32.60 -7.19
CA PRO A 91 2.33 -31.91 -6.03
C PRO A 91 1.69 -32.87 -5.03
N MET A 92 2.08 -32.76 -3.75
CA MET A 92 1.35 -33.37 -2.64
C MET A 92 -0.05 -32.76 -2.51
N PRO A 93 -1.09 -33.52 -2.10
CA PRO A 93 -2.47 -33.05 -2.05
C PRO A 93 -2.70 -32.07 -0.89
N ALA A 94 -2.44 -30.79 -1.13
CA ALA A 94 -2.73 -29.72 -0.17
C ALA A 94 -4.26 -29.59 0.04
N GLN A 95 -4.73 -29.94 1.24
CA GLN A 95 -6.15 -30.00 1.63
C GLN A 95 -6.81 -28.60 1.80
N ARG A 96 -6.69 -27.74 0.79
CA ARG A 96 -7.30 -26.41 0.76
C ARG A 96 -8.76 -26.49 0.33
N ARG A 97 -9.66 -26.77 1.28
CA ARG A 97 -11.05 -26.30 1.21
C ARG A 97 -11.05 -24.77 1.26
N GLY A 98 -10.82 -24.13 0.12
CA GLY A 98 -10.90 -22.68 0.00
C GLY A 98 -12.32 -22.21 0.33
N LEU A 99 -12.46 -21.27 1.26
CA LEU A 99 -13.73 -20.56 1.41
C LEU A 99 -14.05 -19.91 0.05
N LYS A 100 -15.14 -20.35 -0.58
CA LYS A 100 -15.66 -19.66 -1.78
C LYS A 100 -15.86 -18.20 -1.39
N ARG A 101 -15.25 -17.29 -2.16
CA ARG A 101 -15.35 -15.84 -1.95
C ARG A 101 -16.83 -15.46 -2.00
N ARG A 102 -17.41 -15.20 -0.82
CA ARG A 102 -18.86 -15.02 -0.62
C ARG A 102 -19.39 -13.92 -1.53
N LYS A 103 -20.57 -14.14 -2.11
CA LYS A 103 -21.15 -13.25 -3.11
C LYS A 103 -22.08 -12.26 -2.43
N MET A 104 -22.19 -11.05 -3.00
CA MET A 104 -23.13 -10.05 -2.49
C MET A 104 -24.59 -10.53 -2.51
N ALA A 105 -24.95 -11.45 -3.41
CA ALA A 105 -26.26 -12.09 -3.44
C ALA A 105 -26.56 -12.87 -2.14
N ASP A 106 -25.53 -13.42 -1.49
CA ASP A 106 -25.65 -14.22 -0.27
C ASP A 106 -26.01 -13.37 0.97
N LYS A 107 -25.89 -12.02 0.87
CA LYS A 107 -26.37 -11.06 1.88
C LYS A 107 -27.82 -10.57 1.64
N VAL A 108 -28.47 -10.89 0.51
CA VAL A 108 -29.75 -10.27 0.10
C VAL A 108 -30.96 -11.12 0.47
N LEU A 109 -31.94 -10.53 1.16
CA LEU A 109 -33.20 -11.21 1.48
C LEU A 109 -34.08 -11.42 0.23
N PRO A 110 -34.54 -12.67 -0.06
CA PRO A 110 -35.47 -12.94 -1.14
C PRO A 110 -36.77 -12.14 -1.05
N GLN A 111 -37.35 -11.79 -2.19
CA GLN A 111 -38.56 -10.98 -2.30
C GLN A 111 -39.72 -11.54 -1.44
N ARG A 112 -39.98 -12.86 -1.52
CA ARG A 112 -41.02 -13.57 -0.74
C ARG A 112 -40.79 -13.59 0.78
N ILE A 113 -39.64 -13.14 1.28
CA ILE A 113 -39.39 -12.90 2.71
C ILE A 113 -39.63 -11.42 3.02
N ARG A 114 -39.21 -10.52 2.12
CA ARG A 114 -39.42 -9.08 2.29
C ARG A 114 -40.89 -8.67 2.30
N GLU A 115 -41.73 -9.37 1.53
CA GLU A 115 -43.18 -9.21 1.52
C GLU A 115 -43.88 -9.69 2.81
N LEU A 116 -43.19 -10.43 3.69
CA LEU A 116 -43.73 -10.97 4.94
C LEU A 116 -43.27 -10.21 6.20
N VAL A 117 -42.23 -9.38 6.11
CA VAL A 117 -41.57 -8.73 7.26
C VAL A 117 -41.23 -7.28 6.89
N PRO A 118 -41.94 -6.26 7.41
CA PRO A 118 -41.74 -4.87 6.98
C PRO A 118 -40.35 -4.31 7.34
N GLU A 119 -39.75 -4.77 8.45
CA GLU A 119 -38.40 -4.39 8.89
C GLU A 119 -37.31 -4.83 7.91
N SER A 120 -37.61 -5.78 7.01
CA SER A 120 -36.67 -6.24 5.98
C SER A 120 -36.24 -5.13 5.02
N GLN A 121 -37.08 -4.10 4.83
CA GLN A 121 -36.73 -2.94 4.01
C GLN A 121 -35.61 -2.12 4.67
N ALA A 122 -35.67 -1.91 5.99
CA ALA A 122 -34.60 -1.23 6.72
C ALA A 122 -33.26 -1.98 6.62
N TYR A 123 -33.28 -3.32 6.62
CA TYR A 123 -32.08 -4.12 6.35
C TYR A 123 -31.55 -3.93 4.92
N MET A 124 -32.42 -3.88 3.91
CA MET A 124 -32.03 -3.60 2.52
C MET A 124 -31.44 -2.19 2.34
N ASP A 125 -31.95 -1.21 3.08
CA ASP A 125 -31.43 0.17 3.09
C ASP A 125 -30.08 0.27 3.81
N LEU A 126 -29.87 -0.49 4.89
CA LEU A 126 -28.56 -0.64 5.52
C LEU A 126 -27.54 -1.28 4.56
N LEU A 127 -27.90 -2.32 3.81
CA LEU A 127 -27.05 -2.87 2.73
C LEU A 127 -26.79 -1.87 1.60
N ALA A 128 -27.71 -0.93 1.33
CA ALA A 128 -27.49 0.14 0.36
C ALA A 128 -26.58 1.26 0.90
N PHE A 129 -26.61 1.51 2.21
CA PHE A 129 -25.69 2.42 2.89
C PHE A 129 -24.28 1.84 3.02
N GLU A 130 -24.14 0.58 3.45
CA GLU A 130 -22.88 -0.20 3.50
C GLU A 130 -22.11 -0.05 2.18
N ARG A 131 -22.76 -0.39 1.05
CA ARG A 131 -22.14 -0.28 -0.29
C ARG A 131 -21.67 1.13 -0.65
N LYS A 132 -22.39 2.19 -0.24
CA LYS A 132 -22.00 3.59 -0.49
C LYS A 132 -20.82 4.00 0.41
N LEU A 133 -20.83 3.55 1.67
CA LEU A 133 -19.76 3.78 2.63
C LEU A 133 -18.47 3.08 2.17
N ASP A 134 -18.53 1.79 1.86
CA ASP A 134 -17.40 1.00 1.33
C ASP A 134 -16.83 1.58 0.05
N GLN A 135 -17.69 1.96 -0.91
CA GLN A 135 -17.22 2.61 -2.15
C GLN A 135 -16.50 3.94 -1.85
N THR A 136 -16.96 4.68 -0.85
CA THR A 136 -16.34 5.96 -0.43
C THR A 136 -15.01 5.71 0.29
N ILE A 137 -14.94 4.73 1.20
CA ILE A 137 -13.71 4.33 1.92
C ILE A 137 -12.67 3.80 0.93
N ALA A 138 -13.06 2.91 0.00
CA ALA A 138 -12.17 2.36 -1.02
C ALA A 138 -11.62 3.48 -1.93
N ARG A 139 -12.48 4.39 -2.39
CA ARG A 139 -12.07 5.56 -3.18
C ARG A 139 -11.11 6.46 -2.40
N LYS A 140 -11.41 6.79 -1.14
CA LYS A 140 -10.53 7.64 -0.31
C LYS A 140 -9.20 6.96 0.04
N ARG A 141 -9.17 5.64 0.24
CA ARG A 141 -7.91 4.88 0.37
C ARG A 141 -7.09 4.95 -0.92
N MET A 142 -7.71 4.88 -2.11
CA MET A 142 -7.00 5.06 -3.38
C MET A 142 -6.50 6.51 -3.59
N GLU A 143 -7.33 7.52 -3.30
CA GLU A 143 -6.94 8.94 -3.36
C GLU A 143 -5.74 9.23 -2.44
N ILE A 144 -5.77 8.73 -1.20
CA ILE A 144 -4.65 8.87 -0.25
C ILE A 144 -3.42 8.08 -0.73
N GLN A 145 -3.59 6.87 -1.27
CA GLN A 145 -2.50 6.09 -1.84
C GLN A 145 -1.88 6.73 -3.10
N GLU A 146 -2.61 7.57 -3.84
CA GLU A 146 -2.03 8.40 -4.88
C GLU A 146 -1.34 9.64 -4.30
N ALA A 147 -1.95 10.30 -3.31
CA ALA A 147 -1.38 11.49 -2.67
C ALA A 147 0.01 11.23 -2.07
N ILE A 148 0.19 10.12 -1.32
CA ILE A 148 1.47 9.74 -0.70
C ILE A 148 2.60 9.50 -1.73
N LYS A 149 2.28 9.18 -2.99
CA LYS A 149 3.30 9.01 -4.05
C LYS A 149 3.96 10.33 -4.46
N LYS A 150 3.31 11.46 -4.18
CA LYS A 150 3.86 12.80 -4.36
C LYS A 150 4.57 13.18 -3.05
N PRO A 151 5.78 13.76 -3.08
CA PRO A 151 6.40 14.28 -1.86
C PRO A 151 5.52 15.39 -1.27
N LEU A 152 4.99 15.18 -0.07
CA LEU A 152 4.40 16.25 0.74
C LEU A 152 5.53 16.84 1.59
N THR A 153 6.19 17.88 1.06
CA THR A 153 7.19 18.66 1.79
C THR A 153 6.64 20.05 2.15
N GLN A 154 7.04 20.53 3.32
CA GLN A 154 6.79 21.88 3.82
C GLN A 154 8.12 22.61 3.98
N LYS A 155 8.15 23.91 3.68
CA LYS A 155 9.33 24.73 3.98
C LYS A 155 9.37 25.09 5.47
N ARG A 156 10.57 25.08 6.04
CA ARG A 156 10.91 25.56 7.38
C ARG A 156 12.27 26.25 7.36
N LYS A 157 12.52 27.12 8.33
CA LYS A 157 13.83 27.75 8.51
C LYS A 157 14.74 26.88 9.36
N LEU A 158 15.87 26.50 8.81
CA LEU A 158 17.00 25.95 9.57
C LEU A 158 17.91 27.12 9.95
N ARG A 159 18.05 27.40 11.25
CA ARG A 159 19.02 28.38 11.75
C ARG A 159 20.37 27.71 11.94
N ILE A 160 21.39 28.23 11.28
CA ILE A 160 22.78 27.84 11.41
C ILE A 160 23.47 28.83 12.34
N TYR A 161 24.23 28.31 13.28
CA TYR A 161 25.04 29.07 14.24
C TYR A 161 26.51 28.80 13.92
N ILE A 162 27.26 29.86 13.67
CA ILE A 162 28.72 29.81 13.47
C ILE A 162 29.35 30.61 14.60
N SER A 163 30.20 29.95 15.40
CA SER A 163 30.96 30.60 16.48
C SER A 163 32.39 30.10 16.53
N ASN A 164 33.31 31.00 16.84
CA ASN A 164 34.73 30.75 17.07
C ASN A 164 35.08 30.96 18.54
N THR A 165 35.93 30.12 19.08
CA THR A 165 36.61 30.36 20.36
C THR A 165 38.12 30.29 20.16
N PHE A 166 38.88 31.06 20.94
CA PHE A 166 40.34 31.08 20.84
C PHE A 166 40.97 30.80 22.21
N SER A 167 41.84 29.79 22.23
CA SER A 167 42.67 29.41 23.37
C SER A 167 44.07 29.99 23.17
N PRO A 168 44.44 31.09 23.84
CA PRO A 168 45.80 31.63 23.74
C PRO A 168 46.82 30.65 24.30
N SER A 169 48.07 30.77 23.83
CA SER A 169 49.17 30.04 24.46
C SER A 169 49.36 30.50 25.90
N LYS A 170 49.64 29.56 26.80
CA LYS A 170 50.15 29.90 28.14
C LYS A 170 51.63 30.22 28.00
N ALA A 171 52.00 31.50 28.12
CA ALA A 171 53.39 31.86 28.35
C ALA A 171 53.87 31.25 29.69
N GLU A 172 55.09 30.71 29.71
CA GLU A 172 55.79 30.47 30.97
C GLU A 172 56.10 31.83 31.62
N GLY A 173 55.43 32.13 32.73
CA GLY A 173 55.46 33.49 33.26
C GLY A 173 54.78 33.71 34.60
N ASP A 174 54.59 32.66 35.43
CA ASP A 174 54.19 32.85 36.83
C ASP A 174 54.65 31.70 37.76
N SER A 175 55.90 31.28 37.62
CA SER A 175 56.55 30.30 38.51
C SER A 175 57.25 31.00 39.69
N ALA A 176 56.52 31.87 40.39
CA ALA A 176 56.99 32.61 41.56
C ALA A 176 57.07 31.71 42.83
N GLY A 177 57.98 30.74 42.81
CA GLY A 177 58.48 30.07 44.01
C GLY A 177 57.83 28.74 44.40
N THR A 178 58.47 27.64 44.00
CA THR A 178 59.08 26.70 44.97
C THR A 178 60.04 25.75 44.26
N ALA A 179 61.14 25.39 44.91
CA ALA A 179 62.17 24.54 44.32
C ALA A 179 62.00 23.07 44.72
N GLY A 180 62.23 22.15 43.76
CA GLY A 180 62.69 20.79 44.06
C GLY A 180 61.65 19.66 43.95
N THR A 181 61.44 19.13 42.75
CA THR A 181 61.23 17.67 42.56
C THR A 181 61.71 17.23 41.17
N PRO A 182 62.85 16.51 41.03
CA PRO A 182 63.26 15.94 39.75
C PRO A 182 62.48 14.66 39.46
N GLY A 183 61.48 14.73 38.58
CA GLY A 183 60.64 13.56 38.24
C GLY A 183 59.35 13.83 37.46
N GLY A 184 58.97 15.10 37.26
CA GLY A 184 57.82 15.44 36.41
C GLY A 184 58.12 15.27 34.92
N THR A 185 57.25 14.57 34.19
CA THR A 185 57.25 14.54 32.72
C THR A 185 57.01 15.97 32.19
N PRO A 186 57.72 16.46 31.16
CA PRO A 186 57.49 17.79 30.62
C PRO A 186 56.05 17.92 30.11
N SER A 187 55.28 18.82 30.73
CA SER A 187 53.92 19.14 30.33
C SER A 187 53.96 20.01 29.06
N GLY A 188 53.92 19.34 27.90
CA GLY A 188 54.15 19.97 26.60
C GLY A 188 53.32 21.22 26.33
N ASP A 189 53.94 22.16 25.61
CA ASP A 189 53.43 23.52 25.38
C ASP A 189 51.99 23.53 24.86
N LYS A 190 51.15 24.33 25.52
CA LYS A 190 49.80 24.62 25.04
C LYS A 190 49.86 25.65 23.92
N VAL A 191 50.25 25.21 22.73
CA VAL A 191 50.24 26.03 21.49
C VAL A 191 48.89 26.73 21.33
N ALA A 192 48.93 28.01 20.95
CA ALA A 192 47.74 28.81 20.67
C ALA A 192 46.87 28.11 19.61
N SER A 193 45.56 28.04 19.86
CA SER A 193 44.63 27.32 18.98
C SER A 193 43.24 27.95 18.97
N TRP A 194 42.64 28.01 17.78
CA TRP A 194 41.24 28.37 17.60
C TRP A 194 40.39 27.12 17.38
N GLU A 195 39.10 27.26 17.71
CA GLU A 195 38.10 26.24 17.47
C GLU A 195 36.86 26.88 16.84
N LEU A 196 36.50 26.42 15.63
CA LEU A 196 35.30 26.81 14.90
C LEU A 196 34.21 25.76 15.16
N ARG A 197 33.02 26.24 15.55
CA ARG A 197 31.82 25.45 15.78
C ARG A 197 30.72 25.86 14.81
N VAL A 198 30.15 24.87 14.13
CA VAL A 198 29.07 25.03 13.14
C VAL A 198 27.92 24.15 13.58
N GLU A 199 26.91 24.73 14.20
CA GLU A 199 25.71 24.04 14.70
C GLU A 199 24.47 24.48 13.93
N GLY A 200 23.37 23.74 14.04
CA GLY A 200 22.09 24.26 13.56
C GLY A 200 20.86 23.62 14.17
N LYS A 201 19.76 24.35 14.07
CA LYS A 201 18.48 24.02 14.73
C LYS A 201 17.32 24.42 13.83
N LEU A 202 16.42 23.48 13.59
CA LEU A 202 15.16 23.76 12.89
C LEU A 202 14.30 24.70 13.75
N LEU A 203 13.84 25.81 13.17
CA LEU A 203 12.88 26.72 13.78
C LEU A 203 11.46 26.19 13.54
N ASP A 204 10.57 26.44 14.51
CA ASP A 204 9.14 26.13 14.45
C ASP A 204 8.83 24.68 14.03
N ASP A 205 9.55 23.74 14.65
CA ASP A 205 9.32 22.29 14.58
C ASP A 205 8.24 21.87 15.60
N PRO A 206 7.01 21.51 15.15
CA PRO A 206 5.97 21.00 16.04
C PRO A 206 6.14 19.52 16.38
N SER A 207 7.13 18.83 15.79
CA SER A 207 7.35 17.40 15.97
C SER A 207 8.15 17.10 17.23
N LYS A 208 7.94 15.92 17.82
CA LYS A 208 8.75 15.43 18.94
C LYS A 208 10.08 14.79 18.48
N GLN A 209 10.25 14.56 17.17
CA GLN A 209 11.44 13.95 16.58
C GLN A 209 12.33 15.02 15.95
N LYS A 210 13.08 15.73 16.80
CA LYS A 210 14.07 16.72 16.38
C LYS A 210 15.03 16.12 15.34
N ARG A 211 14.91 16.55 14.09
CA ARG A 211 15.87 16.23 13.03
C ARG A 211 17.22 16.87 13.34
N LYS A 212 18.28 16.10 13.15
CA LYS A 212 19.67 16.54 13.36
C LYS A 212 20.09 17.58 12.34
N PHE A 213 21.00 18.50 12.70
CA PHE A 213 21.56 19.49 11.78
C PHE A 213 22.14 18.85 10.51
N SER A 214 23.00 17.84 10.68
CA SER A 214 23.62 17.13 9.54
C SER A 214 22.58 16.42 8.66
N SER A 215 21.37 16.15 9.18
CA SER A 215 20.29 15.47 8.44
C SER A 215 19.75 16.29 7.25
N PHE A 216 20.10 17.57 7.14
CA PHE A 216 19.69 18.44 6.03
C PHE A 216 20.73 18.57 4.92
N PHE A 217 21.95 18.04 5.11
CA PHE A 217 23.08 18.22 4.19
C PHE A 217 23.59 16.90 3.63
N LYS A 218 24.10 16.96 2.40
CA LYS A 218 24.80 15.87 1.70
C LYS A 218 26.31 15.99 1.88
N SER A 219 26.81 17.23 1.92
CA SER A 219 28.20 17.55 2.19
C SER A 219 28.30 18.93 2.86
N LEU A 220 29.34 19.10 3.66
CA LEU A 220 29.77 20.36 4.26
C LEU A 220 31.28 20.46 4.05
N VAL A 221 31.75 21.54 3.45
CA VAL A 221 33.17 21.84 3.30
C VAL A 221 33.48 23.16 4.00
N ILE A 222 34.57 23.19 4.75
CA ILE A 222 35.15 24.41 5.32
C ILE A 222 36.49 24.61 4.63
N GLU A 223 36.57 25.66 3.83
CA GLU A 223 37.80 26.17 3.24
C GLU A 223 38.37 27.24 4.18
N LEU A 224 39.61 27.04 4.62
CA LEU A 224 40.39 27.98 5.41
C LEU A 224 41.34 28.75 4.49
N ASP A 225 41.95 29.82 5.02
CA ASP A 225 42.96 30.57 4.28
C ASP A 225 44.15 29.68 3.86
N LYS A 226 44.32 29.53 2.54
CA LYS A 226 45.31 28.65 1.91
C LYS A 226 46.75 29.14 2.09
N GLU A 227 46.95 30.43 2.32
CA GLU A 227 48.28 30.99 2.58
C GLU A 227 48.77 30.61 3.99
N LEU A 228 47.86 30.46 4.95
CA LEU A 228 48.19 30.07 6.33
C LEU A 228 48.30 28.54 6.52
N TYR A 229 47.46 27.74 5.86
CA TYR A 229 47.39 26.29 6.07
C TYR A 229 47.95 25.44 4.92
N GLY A 230 48.35 26.05 3.81
CA GLY A 230 48.90 25.34 2.65
C GLY A 230 47.87 24.45 1.92
N PRO A 231 48.28 23.80 0.81
CA PRO A 231 47.38 23.08 -0.07
C PRO A 231 46.66 21.91 0.60
N ASP A 232 47.28 21.24 1.59
CA ASP A 232 46.76 19.97 2.11
C ASP A 232 45.94 20.10 3.41
N ASN A 233 46.11 21.19 4.18
CA ASN A 233 45.42 21.37 5.47
C ASN A 233 44.33 22.46 5.47
N HIS A 234 44.24 23.28 4.42
CA HIS A 234 43.24 24.35 4.33
C HIS A 234 41.80 23.86 4.14
N LEU A 235 41.57 22.62 3.69
CA LEU A 235 40.23 22.05 3.52
C LEU A 235 39.87 21.11 4.68
N VAL A 236 38.61 21.19 5.13
CA VAL A 236 37.97 20.21 6.00
C VAL A 236 36.63 19.81 5.38
N GLU A 237 36.51 18.56 4.93
CA GLU A 237 35.32 18.05 4.26
C GLU A 237 34.58 17.02 5.12
N TRP A 238 33.25 17.14 5.17
CA TRP A 238 32.35 16.11 5.66
C TRP A 238 31.39 15.70 4.55
N HIS A 239 31.38 14.41 4.21
CA HIS A 239 30.50 13.82 3.21
C HIS A 239 29.56 12.80 3.86
N ARG A 240 28.25 12.90 3.59
CA ARG A 240 27.29 11.91 4.08
C ARG A 240 27.45 10.59 3.32
N MET A 241 27.63 9.51 4.08
CA MET A 241 27.54 8.12 3.62
C MET A 241 26.30 7.45 4.24
N PRO A 242 25.81 6.31 3.70
CA PRO A 242 24.66 5.58 4.28
C PRO A 242 24.86 5.10 5.72
N THR A 243 26.11 5.07 6.21
CA THR A 243 26.51 4.67 7.57
C THR A 243 26.85 5.86 8.49
N THR A 244 26.77 7.10 8.00
CA THR A 244 27.13 8.29 8.78
C THR A 244 26.13 8.56 9.89
N GLN A 245 26.57 8.59 11.15
CA GLN A 245 25.76 9.01 12.28
C GLN A 245 25.44 10.51 12.18
N GLU A 246 24.18 10.89 12.43
CA GLU A 246 23.75 12.28 12.31
C GLU A 246 24.02 13.11 13.59
N THR A 247 24.48 14.35 13.41
CA THR A 247 24.92 15.26 14.48
C THR A 247 24.18 16.61 14.42
N ASP A 248 24.14 17.33 15.55
CA ASP A 248 23.57 18.70 15.64
C ASP A 248 24.59 19.80 15.28
N GLY A 249 25.84 19.42 14.99
CA GLY A 249 26.89 20.33 14.59
C GLY A 249 28.22 19.63 14.28
N PHE A 250 29.19 20.46 13.90
CA PHE A 250 30.58 20.11 13.62
C PHE A 250 31.52 21.06 14.37
N GLN A 251 32.69 20.57 14.75
CA GLN A 251 33.67 21.29 15.57
C GLN A 251 35.06 21.03 14.97
N VAL A 252 35.76 22.09 14.57
CA VAL A 252 37.08 22.04 13.91
C VAL A 252 38.05 22.84 14.73
N LYS A 253 39.14 22.21 15.18
CA LYS A 253 40.20 22.84 15.97
C LYS A 253 41.54 22.76 15.22
N ARG A 254 42.26 23.87 15.15
CA ARG A 254 43.61 23.96 14.57
C ARG A 254 44.51 24.85 15.46
N PRO A 255 45.84 24.65 15.44
CA PRO A 255 46.77 25.63 15.97
C PRO A 255 46.78 26.90 15.11
N GLY A 256 47.13 28.02 15.73
CA GLY A 256 47.23 29.34 15.10
C GLY A 256 46.79 30.47 16.04
N ASP A 257 47.47 31.60 15.92
CA ASP A 257 47.31 32.84 16.69
C ASP A 257 46.94 34.06 15.81
N LEU A 258 46.73 33.84 14.50
CA LEU A 258 46.30 34.83 13.53
C LEU A 258 44.80 34.70 13.21
N ASN A 259 44.18 35.80 12.77
CA ASN A 259 42.80 35.80 12.29
C ASN A 259 42.68 35.03 10.95
N VAL A 260 41.87 33.98 10.92
CA VAL A 260 41.72 33.08 9.75
C VAL A 260 40.40 33.37 9.04
N LYS A 261 40.46 33.72 7.75
CA LYS A 261 39.27 33.75 6.89
C LYS A 261 38.84 32.31 6.60
N CYS A 262 37.53 32.05 6.61
CA CYS A 262 37.00 30.77 6.17
C CYS A 262 35.70 30.90 5.38
N THR A 263 35.52 29.97 4.45
CA THR A 263 34.35 29.85 3.58
C THR A 263 33.69 28.51 3.86
N LEU A 264 32.43 28.54 4.29
CA LEU A 264 31.62 27.33 4.51
C LEU A 264 30.77 27.09 3.26
N LEU A 265 30.93 25.91 2.65
CA LEU A 265 30.15 25.47 1.51
C LEU A 265 29.21 24.34 1.94
N LEU A 266 27.91 24.62 1.95
CA LEU A 266 26.87 23.74 2.48
C LEU A 266 26.01 23.19 1.34
N MET A 267 26.16 21.90 1.02
CA MET A 267 25.32 21.23 0.02
C MET A 267 24.10 20.57 0.68
N LEU A 268 22.91 21.11 0.43
CA LEU A 268 21.64 20.55 0.92
C LEU A 268 21.33 19.18 0.31
N ASP A 269 20.71 18.30 1.11
CA ASP A 269 20.25 16.98 0.70
C ASP A 269 18.76 17.01 0.33
N HIS A 270 18.46 17.38 -0.92
CA HIS A 270 17.09 17.46 -1.41
C HIS A 270 16.52 16.07 -1.71
N GLN A 271 15.40 15.71 -1.08
CA GLN A 271 14.70 14.45 -1.30
C GLN A 271 13.27 14.71 -1.83
N PRO A 272 12.98 14.47 -3.13
CA PRO A 272 13.86 13.89 -4.16
C PRO A 272 14.90 14.88 -4.70
N PRO A 273 15.99 14.40 -5.33
CA PRO A 273 17.08 15.24 -5.83
C PRO A 273 16.62 16.37 -6.76
N GLN A 274 17.05 17.58 -6.41
CA GLN A 274 16.94 18.77 -7.24
C GLN A 274 18.22 18.97 -8.06
N TYR A 275 18.08 19.61 -9.21
CA TYR A 275 19.14 19.89 -10.17
C TYR A 275 19.06 21.34 -10.60
N LYS A 276 20.23 21.98 -10.78
CA LYS A 276 20.38 23.28 -11.40
C LYS A 276 20.33 23.10 -12.92
N LEU A 277 19.56 23.94 -13.61
CA LEU A 277 19.43 23.89 -15.07
C LEU A 277 20.53 24.73 -15.73
N ASP A 278 20.96 24.34 -16.94
CA ASP A 278 21.72 25.22 -17.83
C ASP A 278 21.06 26.63 -17.89
N PRO A 279 21.80 27.75 -17.79
CA PRO A 279 21.22 29.09 -17.70
C PRO A 279 20.29 29.49 -18.85
N ARG A 280 20.44 28.88 -20.03
CA ARG A 280 19.63 29.17 -21.23
C ARG A 280 18.30 28.41 -21.15
N LEU A 281 18.33 27.16 -20.70
CA LEU A 281 17.13 26.38 -20.39
C LEU A 281 16.39 26.93 -19.17
N ALA A 282 17.13 27.34 -18.13
CA ALA A 282 16.58 27.92 -16.91
C ALA A 282 15.73 29.17 -17.20
N ARG A 283 16.29 30.09 -18.01
CA ARG A 283 15.61 31.30 -18.48
C ARG A 283 14.40 31.00 -19.36
N LEU A 284 14.45 29.95 -20.17
CA LEU A 284 13.36 29.57 -21.07
C LEU A 284 12.16 28.94 -20.33
N LEU A 285 12.41 28.17 -19.27
CA LEU A 285 11.38 27.52 -18.46
C LEU A 285 10.92 28.33 -17.25
N GLY A 286 11.63 29.41 -16.88
CA GLY A 286 11.39 30.18 -15.66
C GLY A 286 11.79 29.44 -14.38
N VAL A 287 12.70 28.47 -14.47
CA VAL A 287 13.05 27.53 -13.38
C VAL A 287 14.57 27.41 -13.28
N HIS A 288 15.14 27.81 -12.14
CA HIS A 288 16.60 27.75 -11.92
C HIS A 288 17.09 26.41 -11.35
N THR A 289 16.44 25.95 -10.28
CA THR A 289 16.75 24.68 -9.59
C THR A 289 15.45 23.96 -9.28
N GLN A 290 15.30 22.69 -9.67
CA GLN A 290 14.09 21.90 -9.44
C GLN A 290 14.33 20.38 -9.53
N THR A 291 13.34 19.59 -9.12
CA THR A 291 13.35 18.13 -9.32
C THR A 291 13.26 17.77 -10.80
N ARG A 292 13.88 16.65 -11.22
CA ARG A 292 13.85 16.20 -12.64
C ARG A 292 12.42 16.03 -13.19
N ALA A 293 11.47 15.64 -12.33
CA ALA A 293 10.05 15.52 -12.70
C ALA A 293 9.40 16.88 -12.97
N ALA A 294 9.61 17.87 -12.09
CA ALA A 294 9.12 19.23 -12.29
C ALA A 294 9.73 19.91 -13.53
N ILE A 295 11.02 19.66 -13.82
CA ILE A 295 11.69 20.17 -15.02
C ILE A 295 11.08 19.56 -16.30
N MET A 296 10.84 18.25 -16.32
CA MET A 296 10.13 17.60 -17.44
C MET A 296 8.70 18.14 -17.61
N GLN A 297 8.00 18.45 -16.52
CA GLN A 297 6.66 19.05 -16.56
C GLN A 297 6.70 20.49 -17.10
N ALA A 298 7.65 21.32 -16.66
CA ALA A 298 7.83 22.69 -17.17
C ALA A 298 8.16 22.70 -18.67
N LEU A 299 9.05 21.79 -19.11
CA LEU A 299 9.37 21.59 -20.52
C LEU A 299 8.13 21.18 -21.34
N TRP A 300 7.31 20.27 -20.82
CA TRP A 300 6.07 19.82 -21.46
C TRP A 300 5.02 20.94 -21.56
N LEU A 301 4.88 21.76 -20.51
CA LEU A 301 4.02 22.94 -20.53
C LEU A 301 4.48 23.95 -21.60
N TYR A 302 5.79 24.22 -21.70
CA TYR A 302 6.35 25.07 -22.76
C TYR A 302 6.13 24.48 -24.16
N ILE A 303 6.29 23.17 -24.36
CA ILE A 303 6.02 22.48 -25.63
C ILE A 303 4.55 22.65 -26.04
N LYS A 304 3.61 22.47 -25.10
CA LYS A 304 2.18 22.65 -25.34
C LYS A 304 1.80 24.10 -25.63
N HIS A 305 2.27 25.04 -24.81
CA HIS A 305 1.98 26.47 -24.96
C HIS A 305 2.39 26.99 -26.34
N ASN A 306 3.58 26.60 -26.80
CA ASN A 306 4.14 27.03 -28.07
C ASN A 306 3.80 26.08 -29.24
N GLN A 307 2.86 25.14 -29.04
CA GLN A 307 2.38 24.17 -30.04
C GLN A 307 3.50 23.42 -30.80
N LEU A 308 4.58 23.06 -30.09
CA LEU A 308 5.78 22.47 -30.71
C LEU A 308 5.66 20.96 -30.97
N GLN A 309 4.60 20.31 -30.51
CA GLN A 309 4.33 18.90 -30.80
C GLN A 309 3.86 18.74 -32.25
N ASP A 310 4.39 17.76 -32.96
CA ASP A 310 4.00 17.50 -34.35
C ASP A 310 2.53 17.05 -34.46
N GLY A 311 1.80 17.64 -35.42
CA GLY A 311 0.37 17.38 -35.62
C GLY A 311 0.06 15.99 -36.18
N HIS A 312 0.97 15.45 -37.00
CA HIS A 312 0.83 14.11 -37.59
C HIS A 312 1.56 13.08 -36.73
N GLU A 313 2.85 13.30 -36.43
CA GLU A 313 3.70 12.35 -35.70
C GLU A 313 3.88 12.76 -34.24
N ARG A 314 2.84 12.61 -33.43
CA ARG A 314 2.78 13.09 -32.02
C ARG A 314 3.91 12.61 -31.10
N GLU A 315 4.77 11.67 -31.51
CA GLU A 315 6.00 11.32 -30.78
C GLU A 315 7.17 12.30 -30.98
N TYR A 316 7.07 13.25 -31.92
CA TYR A 316 8.08 14.27 -32.17
C TYR A 316 7.68 15.68 -31.71
N ILE A 317 8.72 16.46 -31.42
CA ILE A 317 8.70 17.89 -31.16
C ILE A 317 9.50 18.57 -32.27
N ASN A 318 8.89 19.55 -32.92
CA ASN A 318 9.55 20.41 -33.90
C ASN A 318 10.19 21.59 -33.16
N CYS A 319 11.52 21.56 -33.03
CA CYS A 319 12.24 22.50 -32.17
C CYS A 319 12.18 23.93 -32.73
N ASN A 320 11.67 24.89 -31.94
CA ASN A 320 11.75 26.31 -32.27
C ASN A 320 13.16 26.89 -32.05
N ARG A 321 13.37 28.18 -32.36
CA ARG A 321 14.69 28.85 -32.29
C ARG A 321 15.42 28.59 -30.96
N TYR A 322 14.71 28.64 -29.83
CA TYR A 322 15.30 28.43 -28.51
C TYR A 322 15.61 26.96 -28.23
N PHE A 323 14.71 26.03 -28.60
CA PHE A 323 14.98 24.58 -28.47
C PHE A 323 16.14 24.13 -29.36
N ARG A 324 16.24 24.62 -30.61
CA ARG A 324 17.40 24.38 -31.50
C ARG A 324 18.70 24.86 -30.87
N GLN A 325 18.67 26.02 -30.22
CA GLN A 325 19.83 26.59 -29.53
C GLN A 325 20.27 25.79 -28.30
N ILE A 326 19.35 25.12 -27.60
CA ILE A 326 19.63 24.40 -26.34
C ILE A 326 19.94 22.91 -26.57
N PHE A 327 19.15 22.21 -27.38
CA PHE A 327 19.29 20.76 -27.60
C PHE A 327 20.12 20.39 -28.85
N SER A 328 20.52 21.41 -29.63
CA SER A 328 21.28 21.28 -30.89
C SER A 328 20.63 20.35 -31.93
N CYS A 329 19.30 20.32 -31.99
CA CYS A 329 18.53 19.54 -32.95
C CYS A 329 17.33 20.32 -33.53
N GLY A 330 17.01 20.08 -34.81
CA GLY A 330 15.85 20.67 -35.48
C GLY A 330 14.51 20.01 -35.12
N ARG A 331 14.57 18.73 -34.74
CA ARG A 331 13.46 17.87 -34.32
C ARG A 331 13.95 16.95 -33.19
N LEU A 332 13.06 16.52 -32.30
CA LEU A 332 13.40 15.74 -31.10
C LEU A 332 12.27 14.76 -30.78
N ARG A 333 12.55 13.49 -30.47
CA ARG A 333 11.52 12.53 -30.04
C ARG A 333 11.30 12.62 -28.53
N PHE A 334 10.07 12.41 -28.04
CA PHE A 334 9.76 12.47 -26.60
C PHE A 334 10.60 11.52 -25.73
N SER A 335 10.99 10.36 -26.25
CA SER A 335 11.85 9.38 -25.56
C SER A 335 13.32 9.81 -25.46
N GLU A 336 13.78 10.76 -26.27
CA GLU A 336 15.16 11.27 -26.27
C GLU A 336 15.36 12.40 -25.25
N ILE A 337 14.28 13.10 -24.89
CA ILE A 337 14.32 14.22 -23.93
C ILE A 337 15.05 13.86 -22.63
N PRO A 338 14.78 12.72 -21.95
CA PRO A 338 15.43 12.44 -20.67
C PRO A 338 16.95 12.28 -20.79
N MET A 339 17.47 11.86 -21.95
CA MET A 339 18.91 11.76 -22.22
C MET A 339 19.50 13.12 -22.61
N LYS A 340 18.86 13.84 -23.54
CA LYS A 340 19.28 15.19 -23.97
C LYS A 340 19.26 16.20 -22.81
N LEU A 341 18.28 16.09 -21.92
CA LEU A 341 18.19 16.90 -20.70
C LEU A 341 19.27 16.54 -19.68
N ALA A 342 19.78 15.30 -19.62
CA ALA A 342 20.75 14.91 -18.61
C ALA A 342 22.07 15.71 -18.68
N GLY A 343 22.51 16.09 -19.89
CA GLY A 343 23.67 16.98 -20.09
C GLY A 343 23.41 18.46 -19.78
N LEU A 344 22.17 18.83 -19.47
CA LEU A 344 21.73 20.20 -19.13
C LEU A 344 21.29 20.32 -17.65
N LEU A 345 21.48 19.26 -16.86
CA LEU A 345 21.21 19.21 -15.42
C LEU A 345 22.52 19.10 -14.66
N GLN A 346 22.82 20.12 -13.87
CA GLN A 346 23.98 20.19 -12.97
C GLN A 346 23.53 19.98 -11.52
N HIS A 347 24.49 19.76 -10.62
CA HIS A 347 24.19 19.80 -9.19
C HIS A 347 23.78 21.22 -8.76
N PRO A 348 22.88 21.38 -7.77
CA PRO A 348 22.62 22.67 -7.14
C PRO A 348 23.92 23.28 -6.59
N ASP A 349 24.04 24.61 -6.63
CA ASP A 349 25.16 25.31 -6.02
C ASP A 349 25.12 25.13 -4.48
N PRO A 350 26.27 25.01 -3.80
CA PRO A 350 26.31 25.05 -2.35
C PRO A 350 25.86 26.42 -1.82
N ILE A 351 25.28 26.45 -0.63
CA ILE A 351 25.11 27.70 0.12
C ILE A 351 26.48 28.09 0.67
N VAL A 352 26.97 29.25 0.23
CA VAL A 352 28.30 29.78 0.61
C VAL A 352 28.13 30.80 1.73
N ILE A 353 28.84 30.60 2.84
CA ILE A 353 28.88 31.52 3.98
C ILE A 353 30.33 31.90 4.28
N ASN A 354 30.66 33.17 4.15
CA ASN A 354 31.99 33.70 4.47
C ASN A 354 32.02 34.12 5.96
N HIS A 355 33.05 33.70 6.68
CA HIS A 355 33.26 33.98 8.10
C HIS A 355 34.74 34.31 8.36
N VAL A 356 35.03 34.94 9.51
CA VAL A 356 36.39 35.23 9.96
C VAL A 356 36.53 34.76 11.39
N ILE A 357 37.40 33.79 11.60
CA ILE A 357 37.81 33.28 12.90
C ILE A 357 38.71 34.34 13.51
N SER A 358 38.15 35.15 14.42
CA SER A 358 38.94 36.13 15.19
C SER A 358 39.58 35.46 16.41
N VAL A 359 40.81 35.89 16.74
CA VAL A 359 41.51 35.54 17.99
C VAL A 359 41.19 36.53 19.12
N ASP A 360 40.55 37.67 18.81
CA ASP A 360 40.27 38.74 19.77
C ASP A 360 39.36 38.24 20.91
N PRO A 361 39.77 38.36 22.19
CA PRO A 361 38.97 37.90 23.34
C PRO A 361 37.56 38.50 23.42
N ASN A 362 37.35 39.68 22.82
CA ASN A 362 36.07 40.37 22.79
C ASN A 362 35.08 39.75 21.78
N ASP A 363 35.59 39.05 20.76
CA ASP A 363 34.78 38.49 19.66
C ASP A 363 34.35 37.04 19.91
N GLN A 364 34.97 36.35 20.87
CA GLN A 364 34.66 34.95 21.25
C GLN A 364 33.21 34.69 21.71
N LYS A 365 32.40 35.74 21.88
CA LYS A 365 30.97 35.67 22.24
C LYS A 365 30.03 35.98 21.06
N LYS A 366 30.55 36.29 19.88
CA LYS A 366 29.77 36.64 18.68
C LYS A 366 29.39 35.40 17.87
N THR A 367 28.23 34.81 18.15
CA THR A 367 27.68 33.75 17.29
C THR A 367 26.96 34.36 16.08
N ALA A 368 27.51 34.17 14.89
CA ALA A 368 26.85 34.54 13.64
C ALA A 368 25.68 33.57 13.36
N CYS A 369 24.52 34.12 12.99
CA CYS A 369 23.27 33.37 12.80
C CYS A 369 22.76 33.54 11.37
N TYR A 370 22.51 32.42 10.66
CA TYR A 370 22.02 32.41 9.29
C TYR A 370 20.78 31.53 9.18
N ASP A 371 19.66 32.07 8.68
CA ASP A 371 18.43 31.32 8.43
C ASP A 371 18.39 30.86 6.96
N ILE A 372 18.26 29.57 6.71
CA ILE A 372 18.05 29.01 5.37
C ILE A 372 16.73 28.23 5.28
N ASP A 373 16.07 28.30 4.13
CA ASP A 373 14.86 27.50 3.86
C ASP A 373 15.25 26.04 3.56
N VAL A 374 14.73 25.10 4.36
CA VAL A 374 14.85 23.65 4.13
C VAL A 374 13.47 23.02 3.92
N GLU A 375 13.43 21.95 3.13
CA GLU A 375 12.23 21.13 2.95
C GLU A 375 12.19 19.99 3.98
N VAL A 376 11.05 19.88 4.66
CA VAL A 376 10.78 18.87 5.70
C VAL A 376 9.54 18.09 5.29
N ASP A 377 9.50 16.78 5.56
CA ASP A 377 8.28 15.99 5.38
C ASP A 377 7.11 16.58 6.19
N ASP A 378 5.93 16.60 5.59
CA ASP A 378 4.67 16.96 6.25
C ASP A 378 4.24 15.85 7.23
N PRO A 379 3.95 16.14 8.52
CA PRO A 379 3.37 15.19 9.47
C PRO A 379 2.12 14.45 8.95
N LEU A 380 1.35 15.07 8.04
CA LEU A 380 0.20 14.46 7.37
C LEU A 380 0.59 13.19 6.58
N LYS A 381 1.80 13.12 6.02
CA LYS A 381 2.35 11.94 5.33
C LYS A 381 2.37 10.71 6.25
N ALA A 382 2.76 10.89 7.52
CA ALA A 382 2.75 9.83 8.52
C ALA A 382 1.33 9.42 8.92
N GLN A 383 0.43 10.39 9.10
CA GLN A 383 -0.99 10.12 9.41
C GLN A 383 -1.68 9.34 8.27
N MET A 384 -1.46 9.76 7.03
CA MET A 384 -1.97 9.10 5.82
C MET A 384 -1.39 7.67 5.68
N SER A 385 -0.10 7.48 5.93
CA SER A 385 0.53 6.15 5.94
C SER A 385 -0.11 5.23 6.99
N ASN A 386 -0.30 5.73 8.22
CA ASN A 386 -0.95 4.99 9.30
C ASN A 386 -2.41 4.64 8.97
N PHE A 387 -3.16 5.53 8.30
CA PHE A 387 -4.52 5.24 7.84
C PHE A 387 -4.56 4.13 6.77
N LEU A 388 -3.61 4.11 5.82
CA LEU A 388 -3.50 3.02 4.85
C LEU A 388 -3.06 1.71 5.52
N ALA A 389 -2.13 1.75 6.46
CA ALA A 389 -1.67 0.59 7.23
C ALA A 389 -2.75 0.04 8.19
N SER A 390 -3.71 0.87 8.63
CA SER A 390 -4.76 0.42 9.54
C SER A 390 -5.64 -0.66 8.89
N THR A 391 -5.74 -1.78 9.60
CA THR A 391 -6.61 -2.93 9.30
C THR A 391 -7.64 -3.16 10.43
N THR A 392 -7.82 -2.14 11.26
CA THR A 392 -8.64 -2.13 12.47
C THR A 392 -10.05 -2.64 12.18
N ASN A 393 -10.53 -3.56 13.03
CA ASN A 393 -11.84 -4.21 12.98
C ASN A 393 -12.16 -5.05 11.74
N GLN A 394 -11.24 -5.27 10.78
CA GLN A 394 -11.52 -6.15 9.62
C GLN A 394 -11.88 -7.59 10.02
N GLN A 395 -11.28 -8.13 11.08
CA GLN A 395 -11.60 -9.47 11.61
C GLN A 395 -13.00 -9.51 12.26
N GLU A 396 -13.38 -8.45 12.96
CA GLU A 396 -14.70 -8.30 13.58
C GLU A 396 -15.79 -8.21 12.51
N ILE A 397 -15.60 -7.34 11.50
CA ILE A 397 -16.47 -7.21 10.33
C ILE A 397 -16.63 -8.57 9.62
N ALA A 398 -15.53 -9.30 9.40
CA ALA A 398 -15.59 -10.63 8.80
C ALA A 398 -16.41 -11.64 9.66
N SER A 399 -16.34 -11.54 10.99
CA SER A 399 -17.12 -12.38 11.91
C SER A 399 -18.61 -12.01 11.95
N LEU A 400 -18.94 -10.73 11.83
CA LEU A 400 -20.32 -10.25 11.71
C LEU A 400 -20.90 -10.69 10.37
N ASP A 401 -20.11 -10.62 9.29
CA ASP A 401 -20.50 -11.15 7.98
C ASP A 401 -20.80 -12.66 8.04
N VAL A 402 -20.00 -13.48 8.75
CA VAL A 402 -20.32 -14.90 8.98
C VAL A 402 -21.73 -15.05 9.58
N LYS A 403 -22.02 -14.35 10.67
CA LYS A 403 -23.32 -14.42 11.37
C LYS A 403 -24.48 -13.94 10.49
N ILE A 404 -24.28 -12.92 9.67
CA ILE A 404 -25.30 -12.42 8.72
C ILE A 404 -25.67 -13.52 7.71
N HIS A 405 -24.69 -14.19 7.12
CA HIS A 405 -24.95 -15.27 6.14
C HIS A 405 -25.66 -16.47 6.80
N GLU A 406 -25.19 -16.90 7.98
CA GLU A 406 -25.80 -17.99 8.76
C GLU A 406 -27.26 -17.66 9.16
N THR A 407 -27.53 -16.42 9.54
CA THR A 407 -28.88 -15.94 9.88
C THR A 407 -29.78 -15.91 8.65
N ILE A 408 -29.30 -15.45 7.50
CA ILE A 408 -30.05 -15.45 6.23
C ILE A 408 -30.35 -16.89 5.78
N GLU A 409 -29.41 -17.82 5.92
CA GLU A 409 -29.65 -19.23 5.62
C GLU A 409 -30.74 -19.81 6.53
N SER A 410 -30.68 -19.54 7.85
CA SER A 410 -31.73 -19.95 8.80
C SER A 410 -33.10 -19.36 8.45
N ILE A 411 -33.18 -18.07 8.09
CA ILE A 411 -34.42 -17.42 7.64
C ILE A 411 -34.97 -18.11 6.38
N ASN A 412 -34.12 -18.47 5.42
CA ASN A 412 -34.55 -19.18 4.21
C ASN A 412 -35.08 -20.60 4.51
N GLN A 413 -34.44 -21.33 5.44
CA GLN A 413 -34.90 -22.65 5.90
C GLN A 413 -36.26 -22.54 6.61
N LEU A 414 -36.38 -21.65 7.60
CA LEU A 414 -37.61 -21.42 8.35
C LEU A 414 -38.76 -20.95 7.45
N LYS A 415 -38.47 -20.08 6.48
CA LYS A 415 -39.47 -19.62 5.51
C LYS A 415 -39.91 -20.75 4.55
N THR A 416 -39.02 -21.69 4.21
CA THR A 416 -39.38 -22.87 3.43
C THR A 416 -40.30 -23.81 4.23
N GLN A 417 -40.01 -24.01 5.53
CA GLN A 417 -40.88 -24.76 6.44
C GLN A 417 -42.26 -24.09 6.61
N ARG A 418 -42.29 -22.76 6.77
CA ARG A 418 -43.53 -21.97 6.83
C ARG A 418 -44.38 -22.13 5.56
N ASP A 419 -43.79 -21.98 4.38
CA ASP A 419 -44.50 -22.13 3.10
C ASP A 419 -45.06 -23.56 2.94
N PHE A 420 -44.31 -24.59 3.34
CA PHE A 420 -44.73 -26.00 3.32
C PHE A 420 -45.93 -26.25 4.26
N MET A 421 -45.86 -25.78 5.50
CA MET A 421 -46.96 -25.93 6.47
C MET A 421 -48.20 -25.13 6.05
N LEU A 422 -48.02 -23.93 5.49
CA LEU A 422 -49.10 -23.07 5.02
C LEU A 422 -49.85 -23.66 3.82
N SER A 423 -49.14 -24.26 2.87
CA SER A 423 -49.76 -24.92 1.71
C SER A 423 -50.53 -26.18 2.13
N PHE A 424 -49.97 -27.02 3.01
CA PHE A 424 -50.70 -28.14 3.63
C PHE A 424 -51.97 -27.67 4.37
N SER A 425 -51.90 -26.55 5.10
CA SER A 425 -53.06 -26.03 5.85
C SER A 425 -54.12 -25.34 4.98
N THR A 426 -53.80 -25.03 3.72
CA THR A 426 -54.72 -24.34 2.79
C THR A 426 -55.50 -25.34 1.94
N ASP A 427 -54.81 -26.33 1.37
CA ASP A 427 -55.44 -27.50 0.74
C ASP A 427 -54.57 -28.75 1.03
N PRO A 428 -54.93 -29.58 2.03
CA PRO A 428 -54.16 -30.76 2.36
C PRO A 428 -54.28 -31.86 1.31
N GLN A 429 -55.37 -31.92 0.53
CA GLN A 429 -55.61 -33.03 -0.39
C GLN A 429 -54.75 -32.90 -1.65
N ASP A 430 -54.79 -31.74 -2.31
CA ASP A 430 -53.96 -31.49 -3.49
C ASP A 430 -52.48 -31.31 -3.14
N PHE A 431 -52.18 -30.77 -1.94
CA PHE A 431 -50.82 -30.75 -1.42
C PHE A 431 -50.24 -32.17 -1.25
N ILE A 432 -50.95 -33.11 -0.61
CA ILE A 432 -50.48 -34.49 -0.44
C ILE A 432 -50.24 -35.14 -1.81
N GLN A 433 -51.12 -34.91 -2.79
CA GLN A 433 -50.93 -35.43 -4.14
C GLN A 433 -49.68 -34.89 -4.83
N GLU A 434 -49.46 -33.57 -4.87
CA GLU A 434 -48.26 -33.03 -5.51
C GLU A 434 -46.98 -33.32 -4.72
N TRP A 435 -47.05 -33.40 -3.39
CA TRP A 435 -45.92 -33.84 -2.57
C TRP A 435 -45.51 -35.29 -2.90
N LEU A 436 -46.47 -36.22 -3.03
CA LEU A 436 -46.21 -37.59 -3.48
C LEU A 436 -45.66 -37.65 -4.92
N ARG A 437 -46.10 -36.77 -5.82
CA ARG A 437 -45.53 -36.65 -7.18
C ARG A 437 -44.10 -36.11 -7.14
N SER A 438 -43.82 -35.11 -6.31
CA SER A 438 -42.46 -34.57 -6.13
C SER A 438 -41.54 -35.63 -5.55
N GLN A 439 -41.86 -36.23 -4.40
CA GLN A 439 -41.01 -37.25 -3.78
C GLN A 439 -40.74 -38.44 -4.71
N ARG A 440 -41.68 -38.82 -5.57
CA ARG A 440 -41.45 -39.82 -6.63
C ARG A 440 -40.50 -39.34 -7.73
N ARG A 441 -40.59 -38.07 -8.14
CA ARG A 441 -39.70 -37.41 -9.11
C ARG A 441 -38.27 -37.29 -8.54
N ASP A 442 -38.17 -36.82 -7.31
CA ASP A 442 -36.92 -36.61 -6.57
C ASP A 442 -36.21 -37.95 -6.31
N LEU A 443 -36.95 -39.00 -5.92
CA LEU A 443 -36.42 -40.36 -5.76
C LEU A 443 -35.87 -40.93 -7.08
N LYS A 444 -36.57 -40.74 -8.21
CA LYS A 444 -36.08 -41.18 -9.53
C LYS A 444 -34.75 -40.51 -9.91
N ILE A 445 -34.62 -39.21 -9.61
CA ILE A 445 -33.37 -38.45 -9.85
C ILE A 445 -32.23 -38.94 -8.95
N ILE A 446 -32.51 -39.31 -7.69
CA ILE A 446 -31.50 -39.80 -6.74
C ILE A 446 -31.06 -41.25 -7.03
N THR A 447 -31.89 -42.03 -7.75
CA THR A 447 -31.67 -43.46 -8.03
C THR A 447 -31.38 -43.79 -9.50
N ASP A 448 -31.30 -42.76 -10.36
CA ASP A 448 -31.23 -42.88 -11.83
C ASP A 448 -32.32 -43.81 -12.44
N VAL A 449 -33.47 -43.94 -11.78
CA VAL A 449 -34.59 -44.78 -12.24
C VAL A 449 -35.38 -44.05 -13.33
N ILE A 450 -35.02 -44.36 -14.57
CA ILE A 450 -35.69 -43.91 -15.80
C ILE A 450 -37.02 -44.67 -16.00
N GLY A 451 -37.98 -44.04 -16.69
CA GLY A 451 -39.28 -44.64 -17.03
C GLY A 451 -40.36 -44.41 -15.98
N ASN A 452 -41.57 -44.89 -16.23
CA ASN A 452 -42.64 -45.02 -15.25
C ASN A 452 -43.46 -46.30 -15.53
N PRO A 453 -43.22 -47.41 -14.81
CA PRO A 453 -43.81 -48.71 -15.15
C PRO A 453 -45.34 -48.72 -15.09
N GLU A 454 -45.96 -47.84 -14.29
CA GLU A 454 -47.43 -47.71 -14.22
C GLU A 454 -48.05 -46.89 -15.37
N GLU A 455 -47.25 -46.16 -16.16
CA GLU A 455 -47.66 -45.58 -17.44
C GLU A 455 -47.37 -46.55 -18.58
N GLU A 456 -46.18 -47.16 -18.59
CA GLU A 456 -45.76 -48.16 -19.59
C GLU A 456 -46.72 -49.36 -19.67
N ARG A 457 -47.37 -49.74 -18.56
CA ARG A 457 -48.40 -50.79 -18.53
C ARG A 457 -49.72 -50.40 -19.23
N ARG A 458 -49.90 -49.15 -19.66
CA ARG A 458 -51.16 -48.64 -20.25
C ARG A 458 -51.03 -48.45 -21.75
N ALA A 459 -51.98 -48.98 -22.53
CA ALA A 459 -51.98 -48.86 -23.99
C ALA A 459 -51.83 -47.42 -24.52
N ALA A 460 -52.34 -46.42 -23.79
CA ALA A 460 -52.21 -44.99 -24.12
C ALA A 460 -50.74 -44.48 -24.18
N PHE A 461 -49.80 -45.14 -23.51
CA PHE A 461 -48.37 -44.85 -23.59
C PHE A 461 -47.78 -45.19 -24.97
N TYR A 462 -48.31 -46.22 -25.63
CA TYR A 462 -47.84 -46.67 -26.95
C TYR A 462 -48.58 -46.00 -28.13
N HIS A 463 -49.57 -45.15 -27.86
CA HIS A 463 -50.22 -44.29 -28.88
C HIS A 463 -49.55 -42.91 -29.04
N GLN A 464 -48.35 -42.74 -28.48
CA GLN A 464 -47.60 -41.48 -28.57
C GLN A 464 -46.84 -41.35 -29.90
N PRO A 465 -46.55 -40.13 -30.40
CA PRO A 465 -45.91 -39.93 -31.71
C PRO A 465 -44.56 -40.65 -31.89
N TRP A 466 -43.81 -40.86 -30.82
CA TRP A 466 -42.53 -41.58 -30.86
C TRP A 466 -42.67 -43.08 -31.16
N ALA A 467 -43.87 -43.68 -31.00
CA ALA A 467 -44.06 -45.13 -31.08
C ALA A 467 -43.78 -45.68 -32.49
N GLN A 468 -44.22 -44.98 -33.54
CA GLN A 468 -43.97 -45.39 -34.93
C GLN A 468 -42.46 -45.40 -35.26
N GLU A 469 -41.73 -44.37 -34.82
CA GLU A 469 -40.28 -44.30 -35.01
C GLU A 469 -39.54 -45.34 -34.16
N ALA A 470 -39.95 -45.55 -32.91
CA ALA A 470 -39.36 -46.53 -32.01
C ALA A 470 -39.53 -47.97 -32.53
N VAL A 471 -40.70 -48.30 -33.10
CA VAL A 471 -40.91 -49.58 -33.80
C VAL A 471 -40.00 -49.72 -35.01
N GLY A 472 -39.86 -48.67 -35.84
CA GLY A 472 -38.92 -48.67 -36.97
C GLY A 472 -37.46 -48.89 -36.55
N ARG A 473 -37.00 -48.16 -35.52
CA ARG A 473 -35.67 -48.32 -34.92
C ARG A 473 -35.46 -49.73 -34.33
N HIS A 474 -36.46 -50.29 -33.64
CA HIS A 474 -36.40 -51.63 -33.07
C HIS A 474 -36.32 -52.71 -34.17
N ILE A 475 -37.15 -52.62 -35.21
CA ILE A 475 -37.13 -53.54 -36.35
C ILE A 475 -35.77 -53.49 -37.04
N PHE A 476 -35.24 -52.29 -37.34
CA PHE A 476 -33.92 -52.15 -37.94
C PHE A 476 -32.81 -52.80 -37.09
N ALA A 477 -32.75 -52.48 -35.80
CA ALA A 477 -31.76 -53.05 -34.88
C ALA A 477 -31.86 -54.59 -34.82
N LYS A 478 -33.08 -55.13 -34.79
CA LYS A 478 -33.35 -56.57 -34.73
C LYS A 478 -33.05 -57.30 -36.04
N VAL A 479 -33.21 -56.63 -37.18
CA VAL A 479 -32.75 -57.14 -38.48
C VAL A 479 -31.22 -57.18 -38.55
N GLN A 480 -30.52 -56.13 -38.08
CA GLN A 480 -29.05 -56.16 -38.02
C GLN A 480 -28.55 -57.23 -37.04
N GLN A 481 -29.20 -57.40 -35.88
CA GLN A 481 -28.89 -58.50 -34.95
C GLN A 481 -29.06 -59.87 -35.63
N ARG A 482 -30.21 -60.14 -36.26
CA ARG A 482 -30.45 -61.41 -36.96
C ARG A 482 -29.46 -61.64 -38.12
N ARG A 483 -29.09 -60.59 -38.83
CA ARG A 483 -28.03 -60.65 -39.86
C ARG A 483 -26.69 -61.03 -39.25
N GLN A 484 -26.28 -60.38 -38.16
CA GLN A 484 -25.02 -60.67 -37.48
C GLN A 484 -24.98 -62.09 -36.90
N GLU A 485 -26.09 -62.57 -36.33
CA GLU A 485 -26.26 -63.97 -35.90
C GLU A 485 -26.09 -64.94 -37.07
N LEU A 486 -26.68 -64.66 -38.23
CA LEU A 486 -26.55 -65.49 -39.44
C LEU A 486 -25.12 -65.45 -40.02
N GLU A 487 -24.49 -64.28 -40.12
CA GLU A 487 -23.09 -64.14 -40.58
C GLU A 487 -22.13 -64.89 -39.64
N GLN A 488 -22.40 -64.87 -38.33
CA GLN A 488 -21.63 -65.59 -37.32
C GLN A 488 -21.83 -67.12 -37.38
N VAL A 489 -23.06 -67.59 -37.64
CA VAL A 489 -23.38 -69.03 -37.81
C VAL A 489 -22.85 -69.58 -39.14
N LEU A 490 -22.88 -68.77 -40.21
CA LEU A 490 -22.36 -69.15 -41.54
C LEU A 490 -20.83 -68.97 -41.66
N GLY A 491 -20.16 -68.47 -40.62
CA GLY A 491 -18.70 -68.28 -40.59
C GLY A 491 -18.18 -67.13 -41.47
N ILE A 492 -19.05 -66.28 -42.01
CA ILE A 492 -18.70 -65.22 -42.97
C ILE A 492 -18.18 -63.99 -42.23
N ARG A 493 -16.89 -64.02 -41.87
CA ARG A 493 -16.13 -62.81 -41.54
C ARG A 493 -15.67 -62.13 -42.83
N LEU A 494 -16.41 -61.13 -43.26
CA LEU A 494 -15.90 -60.14 -44.21
C LEU A 494 -14.88 -59.23 -43.49
N THR A 495 -13.71 -59.10 -44.10
CA THR A 495 -12.70 -58.06 -43.82
C THR A 495 -13.02 -56.79 -44.58
#